data_AF-A0A958SLR7-F1
#
_entry.id   AF-A0A958SLR7-F1
#
_cell.length_a   1.000
_cell.length_b   1.000
_cell.length_c   1.000
_cell.angle_alpha   90.00
_cell.angle_beta   90.00
_cell.angle_gamma   90.00
#
_symmetry.space_group_name_H-M   'P 1'
#
loop_
_entity.id
_entity.type
_entity.pdbx_description
1 polymer ?
#
loop_
_entity_poly.entity_id
_entity_poly.type
_entity_poly.pdbx_seq_one_letter_code
_entity_poly.pdbx_strand_id
1 'polypeptide(L)' 'AWKGDKFGNLIYRKTARNFNPMVATAGKITIAEVEELVEIGELEPDQIHTPGVFVQRIFQGSNYEKRIEQRTVLN' A
#
# COMPACT_ATOMS: atom_id res chain seq x y z
N ALA A 1 1.27 0.48 2.12
CA ALA A 1 -0.05 0.24 1.47
C ALA A 1 -0.91 -0.63 2.39
N TRP A 2 -2.20 -0.83 2.09
CA TRP A 2 -3.05 -1.71 2.91
C TRP A 2 -2.80 -3.17 2.56
N LYS A 3 -2.98 -3.55 1.28
CA LYS A 3 -2.63 -4.88 0.79
C LYS A 3 -1.60 -4.78 -0.31
N GLY A 4 -0.76 -5.80 -0.45
CA GLY A 4 -0.01 -6.04 -1.66
C GLY A 4 0.29 -7.51 -1.88
N ASP A 5 0.55 -7.90 -3.13
CA ASP A 5 0.91 -9.28 -3.47
C ASP A 5 2.43 -9.44 -3.64
N LYS A 6 2.91 -10.68 -3.73
CA LYS A 6 4.34 -10.98 -3.96
C LYS A 6 4.91 -10.46 -5.29
N PHE A 7 4.06 -10.06 -6.24
CA PHE A 7 4.49 -9.40 -7.47
C PHE A 7 4.70 -7.89 -7.29
N GLY A 8 4.20 -7.32 -6.19
CA GLY A 8 4.34 -5.92 -5.83
C GLY A 8 3.11 -5.07 -6.19
N ASN A 9 2.00 -5.67 -6.62
CA ASN A 9 0.75 -4.94 -6.84
C ASN A 9 0.23 -4.41 -5.50
N LEU A 10 -0.22 -3.14 -5.45
CA LEU A 10 -0.64 -2.50 -4.20
C LEU A 10 -2.07 -2.00 -4.24
N ILE A 11 -2.76 -2.18 -3.11
CA ILE A 11 -4.06 -1.60 -2.80
C ILE A 11 -3.93 -0.67 -1.58
N TYR A 12 -4.44 0.55 -1.69
CA TYR A 12 -4.48 1.53 -0.60
C TYR A 12 -5.90 1.70 -0.06
N ARG A 13 -6.01 2.01 1.23
CA ARG A 13 -7.30 2.15 1.92
C ARG A 13 -7.62 3.61 2.22
N LYS A 14 -8.75 4.10 1.70
CA LYS A 14 -9.26 5.47 1.94
C LYS A 14 -8.21 6.53 1.56
N THR A 15 -8.14 7.61 2.34
CA THR A 15 -7.24 8.75 2.14
C THR A 15 -5.76 8.40 2.37
N ALA A 16 -5.43 7.23 2.94
CA ALA A 16 -4.05 6.75 3.05
C ALA A 16 -3.39 6.46 1.68
N ARG A 17 -4.15 6.53 0.58
CA ARG A 17 -3.62 6.49 -0.79
C ARG A 17 -2.74 7.69 -1.12
N ASN A 18 -3.09 8.89 -0.64
CA ASN A 18 -2.41 10.18 -0.86
C ASN A 18 -1.32 10.20 -1.97
N PHE A 19 -0.05 10.39 -1.61
CA PHE A 19 1.09 10.49 -2.53
C PHE A 19 1.75 9.13 -2.82
N ASN A 20 1.31 8.05 -2.17
CA ASN A 20 1.98 6.76 -2.26
C ASN A 20 2.13 6.24 -3.70
N PRO A 21 1.11 6.25 -4.58
CA PRO A 21 1.27 5.84 -5.98
C PRO A 21 2.27 6.71 -6.74
N MET A 22 2.22 8.04 -6.56
CA MET A 22 3.10 8.97 -7.27
C MET A 22 4.56 8.73 -6.88
N VAL A 23 4.85 8.59 -5.58
CA VAL A 23 6.21 8.33 -5.08
C VAL A 23 6.72 6.97 -5.58
N ALA A 24 5.87 5.94 -5.61
CA ALA A 24 6.23 4.62 -6.12
C ALA A 24 6.71 4.67 -7.59
N THR A 25 6.08 5.48 -8.43
CA THR A 25 6.47 5.63 -9.85
C THR A 25 7.73 6.48 -10.07
N ALA A 26 8.05 7.37 -9.13
CA ALA A 26 9.20 8.29 -9.24
C ALA A 26 10.52 7.67 -8.74
N GLY A 27 10.44 6.59 -7.97
CA GLY A 27 11.60 5.91 -7.40
C GLY A 27 12.35 5.07 -8.44
N LYS A 28 13.69 5.17 -8.45
CA LYS A 28 14.54 4.17 -9.14
C LYS A 28 14.44 2.80 -8.45
N ILE A 29 14.31 2.82 -7.12
CA ILE A 29 14.07 1.65 -6.29
C ILE A 29 12.97 2.03 -5.30
N THR A 30 11.83 1.36 -5.41
CA THR A 30 10.64 1.49 -4.59
C THR A 30 10.52 0.27 -3.69
N ILE A 31 10.45 0.53 -2.39
CA ILE A 31 10.20 -0.48 -1.36
C ILE A 31 8.82 -0.21 -0.78
N ALA A 32 7.91 -1.16 -0.93
CA ALA A 32 6.56 -1.06 -0.40
C ALA A 32 6.43 -1.84 0.91
N GLU A 33 6.08 -1.13 1.99
CA GLU A 33 5.60 -1.76 3.22
C GLU A 33 4.08 -1.98 3.11
N VAL A 34 3.57 -3.16 3.45
CA VAL A 34 2.13 -3.48 3.41
C VAL A 34 1.63 -4.10 4.72
N GLU A 35 0.36 -3.84 5.07
CA GLU A 35 -0.25 -4.46 6.26
C GLU A 35 -0.56 -5.94 6.04
N GLU A 36 -1.05 -6.27 4.84
CA GLU A 36 -1.36 -7.62 4.41
C GLU A 36 -0.55 -7.94 3.14
N LEU A 37 0.34 -8.93 3.23
CA LEU A 37 1.05 -9.49 2.09
C LEU A 37 0.38 -10.79 1.68
N VAL A 38 -0.09 -10.85 0.43
CA VAL A 38 -0.87 -11.97 -0.12
C VAL A 38 -0.16 -12.66 -1.28
N GLU A 39 -0.65 -13.83 -1.70
CA GLU A 39 -0.11 -14.53 -2.86
C GLU A 39 -0.55 -13.87 -4.18
N ILE A 40 0.20 -14.16 -5.25
CA ILE A 40 -0.12 -13.65 -6.60
C ILE A 40 -1.45 -14.24 -7.05
N GLY A 41 -2.35 -13.37 -7.53
CA GLY A 41 -3.70 -13.75 -7.97
C GLY A 41 -4.77 -13.64 -6.88
N GLU A 42 -4.41 -13.37 -5.62
CA GLU A 42 -5.38 -13.11 -4.55
C GLU A 42 -5.93 -11.68 -4.57
N LEU A 43 -5.23 -10.76 -5.25
CA LEU A 43 -5.74 -9.41 -5.51
C LEU A 43 -6.52 -9.40 -6.83
N GLU A 44 -7.73 -8.85 -6.78
CA GLU A 44 -8.54 -8.64 -7.97
C GLU A 44 -7.86 -7.57 -8.87
N PRO A 45 -7.60 -7.87 -10.17
CA PRO A 45 -6.83 -6.98 -11.04
C PRO A 45 -7.37 -5.56 -11.19
N ASP A 46 -8.70 -5.38 -11.30
CA ASP A 46 -9.33 -4.06 -11.42
C ASP A 46 -9.29 -3.24 -10.11
N GLN A 47 -8.96 -3.85 -8.98
CA GLN A 47 -8.74 -3.16 -7.70
C GLN A 47 -7.29 -2.69 -7.48
N ILE A 48 -6.35 -3.00 -8.39
CA ILE A 48 -4.94 -2.62 -8.25
C ILE A 48 -4.78 -1.11 -8.46
N HIS A 49 -4.19 -0.41 -7.48
CA HIS A 49 -3.96 1.03 -7.57
C HIS A 49 -2.56 1.39 -8.07
N THR A 50 -1.54 0.66 -7.60
CA THR A 50 -0.17 0.77 -8.09
C THR A 50 0.22 -0.59 -8.65
N PRO A 51 0.40 -0.71 -9.97
CA PRO A 51 0.88 -1.95 -10.59
C PRO A 51 2.28 -2.33 -10.09
N GLY A 52 2.54 -3.63 -9.94
CA GLY A 52 3.77 -4.17 -9.36
C GLY A 52 5.04 -3.82 -10.13
N VAL A 53 4.94 -3.42 -11.39
CA VAL A 53 6.09 -2.93 -12.19
C VAL A 53 6.82 -1.75 -11.51
N PHE A 54 6.12 -0.97 -10.70
CA PHE A 54 6.69 0.17 -9.97
C PHE A 54 7.27 -0.19 -8.60
N VAL A 55 7.24 -1.46 -8.18
CA VAL A 55 7.66 -1.91 -6.85
C VAL A 55 8.74 -2.97 -6.97
N GLN A 56 9.95 -2.70 -6.48
CA GLN A 56 11.08 -3.63 -6.59
C GLN A 56 11.25 -4.51 -5.35
N ARG A 57 10.77 -4.06 -4.19
CA ARG A 57 10.81 -4.82 -2.94
C ARG A 57 9.50 -4.60 -2.20
N ILE A 58 8.99 -5.66 -1.59
CA ILE A 58 7.79 -5.60 -0.76
C ILE A 58 8.03 -6.38 0.52
N PHE A 59 7.52 -5.89 1.64
CA PHE A 59 7.54 -6.61 2.91
C PHE A 59 6.28 -6.30 3.71
N GLN A 60 5.89 -7.25 4.56
CA GLN A 60 4.79 -7.05 5.49
C GLN A 60 5.30 -6.36 6.75
N GLY A 61 4.77 -5.18 7.06
CA GLY A 61 5.09 -4.50 8.31
C GLY A 61 4.33 -5.08 9.49
N SER A 62 4.80 -4.81 10.69
CA SER A 62 4.14 -5.16 11.95
C SER A 62 4.04 -3.94 12.85
N ASN A 63 3.12 -3.97 13.82
CA ASN A 63 2.98 -2.94 14.87
C ASN A 63 2.66 -1.52 14.36
N TYR A 64 1.70 -1.39 13.44
CA TYR A 64 1.23 -0.07 12.96
C TYR A 64 0.53 0.73 14.06
N GLU A 65 1.05 1.91 14.38
CA GLU A 65 0.43 2.79 15.37
C GLU A 65 -0.76 3.61 14.81
N LYS A 66 -0.75 3.94 13.51
CA LYS A 66 -1.78 4.72 12.79
C LYS A 66 -2.33 5.92 13.61
N ARG A 67 -1.41 6.75 14.12
CA ARG A 67 -1.74 7.89 14.98
C ARG A 67 -2.74 8.83 14.30
N ILE A 68 -3.74 9.26 15.06
CA ILE A 68 -4.70 10.29 14.66
C ILE A 68 -4.24 11.59 15.29
N GLU A 69 -3.84 12.56 14.46
CA GLU A 69 -3.37 13.87 14.93
C GLU A 69 -4.48 14.63 15.67
N GLN A 70 -5.68 14.68 15.09
CA GLN A 70 -6.85 15.34 15.67
C GLN A 70 -8.06 14.41 15.57
N ARG A 71 -8.52 13.88 16.72
CA ARG A 71 -9.68 12.98 16.80
C ARG A 71 -10.96 13.79 17.03
N THR A 72 -11.67 14.10 15.96
CA THR A 72 -13.00 14.75 16.02
C THR A 72 -14.09 13.69 15.93
N VAL A 73 -15.05 13.71 16.87
CA VAL A 73 -16.22 12.83 16.89
C VAL A 73 -17.50 13.68 16.99
N LEU A 74 -18.60 13.22 16.38
CA LEU A 74 -19.91 13.81 16.61
C LEU A 74 -20.42 13.31 17.97
N ASN A 75 -20.94 14.21 18.80
CA ASN A 75 -21.61 13.88 20.06
C ASN A 75 -23.00 13.33 19.82
#